data_AF-A0A941WPX9-F1
#
_entry.id   AF-A0A941WPX9-F1
#
_cell.length_a   1.000
_cell.length_b   1.000
_cell.length_c   1.000
_cell.angle_alpha   90.00
_cell.angle_beta   90.00
_cell.angle_gamma   90.00
#
_symmetry.space_group_name_H-M   'P 1'
#
loop_
_entity.id
_entity.type
_entity.pdbx_description
1 polymer ?
#
loop_
_entity_poly.entity_id
_entity_poly.type
_entity_poly.pdbx_seq_one_letter_code
_entity_poly.pdbx_strand_id
1 'polypeptide(L)' 'MTEEYNRLMSELFMGNIGEGSRIMPPLIVVRSNSVKIGRNVIVMNNSLFMAAGGITIED' A
#
# COMPACT_ATOMS: atom_id res chain seq x y z
N MET A 1 -9.23 11.23 -0.15
CA MET A 1 -7.78 11.38 0.09
C MET A 1 -7.23 12.34 -0.94
N THR A 2 -6.18 13.07 -0.61
CA THR A 2 -5.63 14.12 -1.48
C THR A 2 -4.83 13.51 -2.63
N GLU A 3 -4.65 14.26 -3.72
CA GLU A 3 -3.81 13.84 -4.85
C GLU A 3 -2.36 13.60 -4.42
N GLU A 4 -1.84 14.47 -3.55
CA GLU A 4 -0.53 14.33 -2.94
C GLU A 4 -0.36 12.99 -2.22
N TYR A 5 -1.36 12.59 -1.41
CA TYR A 5 -1.35 11.30 -0.73
C TYR A 5 -1.32 10.14 -1.73
N ASN A 6 -2.17 10.18 -2.77
CA ASN A 6 -2.22 9.10 -3.76
C ASN A 6 -0.88 8.96 -4.49
N ARG A 7 -0.26 10.09 -4.84
CA ARG A 7 1.07 10.12 -5.45
C ARG A 7 2.13 9.55 -4.52
N LEU A 8 2.15 9.96 -3.25
CA LEU A 8 3.09 9.45 -2.26
C LEU A 8 2.95 7.94 -2.09
N MET A 9 1.72 7.42 -2.04
CA MET A 9 1.47 5.98 -1.92
C MET A 9 1.91 5.21 -3.16
N SER A 10 1.65 5.75 -4.35
CA SER A 10 2.15 5.17 -5.59
C SER A 10 3.68 5.12 -5.62
N GLU A 11 4.36 6.21 -5.24
CA GLU A 11 5.82 6.25 -5.15
C GLU A 11 6.37 5.28 -4.09
N LEU A 12 5.78 5.25 -2.89
CA LEU A 12 6.17 4.37 -1.78
C LEU A 12 6.10 2.89 -2.17
N PHE A 13 5.05 2.49 -2.88
CA PHE A 13 4.83 1.10 -3.32
C PHE A 13 5.33 0.82 -4.74
N MET A 14 6.06 1.75 -5.37
CA MET A 14 6.57 1.64 -6.75
C MET A 14 5.48 1.29 -7.77
N GLY A 15 4.30 1.91 -7.63
CA GLY A 15 3.14 1.67 -8.50
C GLY A 15 2.40 0.36 -8.23
N ASN A 16 2.79 -0.44 -7.24
CA ASN A 16 2.15 -1.73 -6.91
C ASN A 16 0.86 -1.60 -6.07
N ILE A 17 0.09 -0.52 -6.25
CA ILE A 17 -1.22 -0.32 -5.63
C ILE A 17 -2.29 -0.22 -6.72
N GLY A 18 -3.23 -1.16 -6.71
CA GLY A 18 -4.31 -1.21 -7.69
C GLY A 18 -5.28 -0.03 -7.56
N GLU A 19 -5.97 0.26 -8.66
CA GLU A 19 -7.02 1.29 -8.70
C GLU A 19 -8.10 1.02 -7.65
N GLY A 20 -8.61 2.08 -7.03
CA GLY A 20 -9.63 1.99 -5.98
C GLY A 20 -9.11 1.59 -4.60
N SER A 21 -7.85 1.16 -4.50
CA SER A 21 -7.25 0.72 -3.22
C SER A 21 -6.76 1.87 -2.36
N ARG A 22 -6.84 1.67 -1.04
CA ARG A 22 -6.62 2.71 -0.03
C ARG A 22 -5.94 2.13 1.20
N ILE A 23 -4.93 2.81 1.73
CA ILE A 23 -4.27 2.43 3.00
C ILE A 23 -4.40 3.57 4.00
N MET A 24 -5.25 3.40 4.99
CA MET A 24 -5.45 4.48 5.96
C MET A 24 -4.19 4.71 6.80
N PRO A 25 -3.69 5.96 6.94
CA PRO A 25 -2.58 6.25 7.83
C PRO A 25 -3.00 6.10 9.31
N PRO A 26 -2.06 5.81 10.24
CA PRO A 26 -0.64 5.56 10.00
C PRO A 26 -0.38 4.14 9.45
N LEU A 27 0.62 4.04 8.58
CA LEU A 27 1.15 2.78 8.04
C LEU A 27 2.63 2.67 8.41
N ILE A 28 3.06 1.50 8.86
CA ILE A 28 4.48 1.16 9.00
C ILE A 28 4.78 0.06 8.00
N VAL A 29 5.77 0.26 7.13
CA VAL A 29 6.15 -0.72 6.12
C VAL A 29 7.67 -0.83 6.00
N VAL A 30 8.16 -2.06 5.97
CA VAL A 30 9.55 -2.39 5.65
C VAL A 30 9.58 -3.03 4.27
N ARG A 31 10.46 -2.54 3.38
CA ARG A 31 10.58 -2.98 1.97
C ARG A 31 9.24 -2.89 1.21
N SER A 32 8.66 -1.68 1.16
CA SER A 32 7.40 -1.40 0.46
C SER A 32 7.39 -1.80 -1.01
N ASN A 33 8.55 -1.79 -1.67
CA ASN A 33 8.74 -2.29 -3.04
C ASN A 33 8.46 -3.80 -3.21
N SER A 34 8.37 -4.55 -2.11
CA SER A 34 8.06 -5.98 -2.09
C SER A 34 6.59 -6.26 -1.75
N VAL A 35 5.76 -5.22 -1.65
CA VAL A 35 4.33 -5.33 -1.39
C VAL A 35 3.54 -5.06 -2.67
N LYS A 36 2.57 -5.91 -2.96
CA LYS A 36 1.61 -5.74 -4.06
C LYS A 36 0.19 -5.74 -3.51
N ILE A 37 -0.60 -4.76 -3.92
CA ILE A 37 -1.99 -4.59 -3.49
C ILE A 37 -2.87 -4.55 -4.75
N GLY A 38 -3.89 -5.41 -4.77
CA GLY A 38 -4.89 -5.50 -5.83
C GLY A 38 -5.78 -4.27 -5.94
N ARG A 39 -6.86 -4.38 -6.71
CA ARG A 39 -7.86 -3.33 -6.93
C ARG A 39 -8.92 -3.36 -5.83
N ASN A 40 -9.46 -2.19 -5.47
CA ASN A 40 -10.56 -2.05 -4.50
C ASN A 40 -10.30 -2.60 -3.08
N VAL A 41 -9.03 -2.69 -2.67
CA VAL A 41 -8.62 -3.15 -1.34
C VAL A 41 -8.59 -1.99 -0.35
N ILE A 42 -9.13 -2.20 0.86
CA ILE A 42 -8.99 -1.25 1.96
C ILE A 42 -8.12 -1.85 3.06
N VAL A 43 -6.96 -1.24 3.29
CA VAL A 43 -6.11 -1.52 4.45
C VAL A 43 -6.39 -0.49 5.53
N MET A 44 -6.80 -0.95 6.70
CA MET A 44 -7.13 -0.08 7.83
C MET A 44 -5.89 0.52 8.47
N ASN A 45 -6.11 1.59 9.24
CA ASN A 45 -5.05 2.31 9.95
C ASN A 45 -4.32 1.42 10.95
N ASN A 46 -3.12 1.84 11.35
CA ASN A 46 -2.25 1.15 12.30
C ASN A 46 -1.76 -0.23 11.82
N SER A 47 -1.76 -0.47 10.50
CA SER A 47 -1.20 -1.67 9.90
C SER A 47 0.34 -1.64 9.87
N LEU A 48 0.95 -2.81 10.11
CA LEU A 48 2.40 -3.05 10.02
C LEU A 48 2.69 -4.12 8.95
N PHE A 49 3.46 -3.78 7.92
CA PHE A 49 3.90 -4.69 6.86
C PHE A 49 5.40 -5.00 6.97
N MET A 50 5.71 -6.27 7.24
CA MET A 50 7.09 -6.79 7.29
C MET A 50 7.42 -7.57 6.01
N ALA A 51 7.69 -6.87 4.91
CA ALA A 51 7.68 -7.45 3.56
C ALA A 51 9.04 -8.03 3.08
N ALA A 52 9.88 -8.55 3.97
CA ALA A 52 11.17 -9.13 3.56
C ALA A 52 11.04 -10.35 2.64
N GLY A 53 9.99 -11.15 2.81
CA GLY A 53 9.64 -12.27 1.92
C GLY A 53 8.63 -11.93 0.81
N GLY A 54 8.25 -10.65 0.71
CA GLY A 54 7.16 -10.18 -0.12
C GLY A 54 5.78 -10.34 0.55
N ILE A 55 4.84 -9.46 0.18
CA ILE A 55 3.43 -9.52 0.58
C ILE A 55 2.60 -9.26 -0.67
N THR A 56 1.61 -10.11 -0.94
CA THR A 56 0.63 -9.89 -2.00
C THR A 56 -0.76 -9.93 -1.39
N ILE A 57 -1.52 -8.85 -1.59
CA ILE A 57 -2.95 -8.77 -1.28
C ILE A 57 -3.66 -8.74 -2.63
N GLU A 58 -4.48 -9.74 -2.91
CA GLU A 58 -5.27 -9.81 -4.15
C GLU A 58 -6.46 -8.83 -4.12
N ASP A 59 -7.20 -8.75 -5.24
CA ASP A 59 -8.37 -7.87 -5.41
C ASP A 59 -9.47 -8.10 -4.36
#